data_AF-A0A9P7DT64-F1
#
_entry.id   AF-A0A9P7DT64-F1
#
_cell.length_a   1.000
_cell.length_b   1.000
_cell.length_c   1.000
_cell.angle_alpha   90.00
_cell.angle_beta   90.00
_cell.angle_gamma   90.00
#
_symmetry.space_group_name_H-M   'P 1'
#
loop_
_entity.id
_entity.type
_entity.pdbx_description
1 polymer ?
#
loop_
_entity_poly.entity_id
_entity_poly.type
_entity_poly.pdbx_seq_one_letter_code
_entity_poly.pdbx_strand_id
1 'polypeptide(L)'
;MSEILQYWAPVFNSLSVISNWETPNHRDHLSIPECFDILTTMGNYSNAWMSMPSLQLEFRYNPGCMIVFSRKIVRHGVHAVEGDWI
;
A
#
# COMPACT_ATOMS: atom_id res chain seq x y z
N MET A 1 -15.86 9.09 -21.08
CA MET A 1 -15.45 8.32 -19.88
C MET A 1 -15.84 6.84 -19.98
N SER A 2 -16.93 6.48 -20.68
CA SER A 2 -17.37 5.09 -20.88
C SER A 2 -16.44 4.25 -21.79
N GLU A 3 -15.84 4.85 -22.82
CA GLU A 3 -15.08 4.06 -23.81
C GLU A 3 -13.71 3.56 -23.33
N ILE A 4 -13.12 4.19 -22.32
CA ILE A 4 -11.83 3.74 -21.75
C ILE A 4 -12.02 2.50 -20.87
N LEU A 5 -13.14 2.41 -20.14
CA LEU A 5 -13.42 1.30 -19.23
C LEU A 5 -13.55 -0.05 -19.96
N GLN A 6 -13.98 -0.04 -21.22
CA GLN A 6 -14.11 -1.25 -22.03
C GLN A 6 -12.76 -1.80 -22.55
N TYR A 7 -11.70 -1.00 -22.52
CA TYR A 7 -10.32 -1.45 -22.79
C TYR A 7 -9.48 -1.60 -21.52
N TRP A 8 -9.98 -1.13 -20.38
CA TRP A 8 -9.37 -1.30 -19.07
C TRP A 8 -9.66 -2.73 -18.59
N ALA A 9 -8.78 -3.68 -18.94
CA ALA A 9 -8.70 -4.94 -18.21
C ALA A 9 -8.64 -4.60 -16.70
N PRO A 10 -9.33 -5.32 -15.79
CA PRO A 10 -9.33 -4.94 -14.38
C PRO A 10 -7.89 -4.96 -13.85
N VAL A 11 -7.25 -3.79 -13.84
CA VAL A 11 -5.88 -3.62 -13.34
C VAL A 11 -5.84 -3.89 -11.83
N PHE A 12 -6.99 -3.77 -11.17
CA PHE A 12 -7.20 -4.08 -9.76
C PHE A 12 -8.14 -5.27 -9.62
N ASN A 13 -7.60 -6.37 -9.09
CA ASN A 13 -8.37 -7.59 -8.84
C ASN A 13 -8.98 -7.64 -7.43
N SER A 14 -8.60 -6.70 -6.55
CA SER A 14 -8.97 -6.70 -5.14
C SER A 14 -8.84 -5.31 -4.53
N LEU A 15 -9.73 -4.98 -3.59
CA LEU A 15 -9.63 -3.82 -2.71
C LEU A 15 -9.71 -4.31 -1.26
N SER A 16 -8.79 -3.85 -0.42
CA SER A 16 -8.81 -4.05 1.03
C SER A 16 -8.72 -2.69 1.74
N VAL A 17 -9.21 -2.65 2.97
CA VAL A 17 -9.11 -1.49 3.86
C VAL A 17 -8.51 -1.98 5.16
N ILE A 18 -7.43 -1.35 5.61
CA ILE A 18 -6.76 -1.66 6.88
C ILE A 18 -6.89 -0.42 7.75
N SER A 19 -7.79 -0.46 8.73
CA SER A 19 -8.01 0.69 9.62
C SER A 19 -7.45 0.39 10.99
N ASN A 20 -6.61 1.30 11.50
CA ASN A 20 -6.05 1.27 12.85
C ASN A 20 -5.33 -0.04 13.23
N TRP A 21 -4.74 -0.72 12.25
CA TRP A 21 -4.09 -2.02 12.43
C TRP A 21 -2.68 -2.03 11.87
N GLU A 22 -1.70 -2.30 12.74
CA GLU A 22 -0.31 -2.50 12.32
C GLU A 22 -0.23 -3.52 11.18
N THR A 23 0.60 -3.21 10.20
CA THR A 23 0.97 -4.14 9.13
C THR A 23 2.45 -4.47 9.29
N PRO A 24 2.81 -5.56 10.00
CA PRO A 24 4.20 -5.95 10.21
C PRO A 24 4.93 -6.18 8.89
N ASN A 25 6.25 -6.06 8.90
CA ASN A 25 7.08 -6.25 7.71
C ASN A 25 6.92 -7.65 7.09
N HIS A 26 6.25 -7.73 5.94
CA HIS A 26 5.90 -8.96 5.25
C HIS A 26 6.12 -8.83 3.74
N ARG A 27 5.89 -9.93 3.02
CA ARG A 27 5.92 -10.00 1.55
C ARG A 27 4.76 -10.88 1.11
N ASP A 28 4.03 -10.48 0.08
CA ASP A 28 2.88 -11.26 -0.38
C ASP A 28 3.34 -12.39 -1.30
N HIS A 29 3.41 -13.59 -0.73
CA HIS A 29 3.96 -14.75 -1.42
C HIS A 29 3.08 -15.30 -2.54
N LEU A 30 1.78 -15.00 -2.55
CA LEU A 30 0.84 -15.53 -3.54
C LEU A 30 0.71 -14.66 -4.81
N SER A 31 1.37 -13.51 -4.85
CA SER A 31 1.36 -12.61 -6.01
C SER A 31 2.40 -13.02 -7.07
N ILE A 32 2.19 -12.60 -8.32
CA ILE A 32 3.22 -12.61 -9.37
C ILE A 32 4.01 -11.28 -9.35
N PRO A 33 5.27 -11.24 -9.84
CA PRO A 33 6.10 -10.04 -9.85
C PRO A 33 5.48 -8.82 -10.55
N GLU A 34 4.66 -9.04 -11.58
CA GLU A 34 4.02 -8.02 -12.39
C GLU A 34 2.78 -7.41 -11.73
N CYS A 35 2.29 -8.00 -10.64
CA CYS A 35 1.17 -7.44 -9.88
C CYS A 35 1.67 -6.37 -8.90
N PHE A 36 1.19 -5.15 -9.13
CA PHE A 36 1.46 -4.01 -8.27
C PHE A 36 0.32 -3.79 -7.29
N ASP A 37 0.68 -3.35 -6.08
CA ASP A 37 -0.25 -2.68 -5.19
C ASP A 37 -0.10 -1.18 -5.31
N ILE A 38 -1.25 -0.52 -5.27
CA ILE A 38 -1.38 0.91 -5.11
C ILE A 38 -1.97 1.12 -3.71
N LEU A 39 -1.12 1.52 -2.78
CA LEU A 39 -1.55 1.83 -1.42
C LEU A 39 -1.72 3.34 -1.31
N THR A 40 -2.86 3.75 -0.76
CA THR A 40 -3.13 5.12 -0.36
C THR A 40 -3.45 5.11 1.11
N THR A 41 -3.23 6.23 1.78
CA THR A 41 -3.58 6.34 3.19
C THR A 41 -4.31 7.64 3.50
N MET A 42 -5.25 7.55 4.44
CA MET A 42 -6.18 8.61 4.77
C MET A 42 -6.47 8.62 6.27
N GLY A 43 -6.97 9.75 6.77
CA GLY A 43 -7.39 9.89 8.15
C GLY A 43 -6.75 11.11 8.83
N ASN A 44 -6.85 11.15 10.15
CA ASN A 44 -6.33 12.24 10.96
C ASN A 44 -5.27 11.68 11.92
N TYR A 45 -4.04 11.58 11.40
CA TYR A 45 -2.88 11.10 12.14
C TYR A 45 -1.60 11.74 11.56
N SER A 46 -0.48 11.53 12.25
CA SER A 46 0.84 11.98 11.79
C SER A 46 1.93 11.01 12.20
N ASN A 47 3.15 11.24 11.69
CA ASN A 47 4.34 10.46 12.00
C ASN A 47 4.26 8.97 11.65
N ALA A 48 3.44 8.59 10.66
CA ALA A 48 3.51 7.24 10.12
C ALA A 48 4.69 7.09 9.18
N TRP A 49 5.26 5.89 9.21
CA TRP A 49 6.37 5.49 8.37
C TRP A 49 6.06 4.16 7.72
N MET A 50 6.33 4.06 6.44
CA MET A 50 6.34 2.80 5.73
C MET A 50 7.79 2.36 5.54
N SER A 51 8.06 1.11 5.93
CA SER A 51 9.37 0.48 5.82
C SER A 51 9.39 -0.43 4.60
N MET A 52 10.45 -0.34 3.80
CA MET A 52 10.71 -1.22 2.65
C MET A 52 12.11 -1.83 2.76
N PRO A 53 12.33 -2.76 3.70
CA PRO A 53 13.66 -3.26 4.05
C PRO A 53 14.40 -3.93 2.89
N SER A 54 13.71 -4.55 1.93
CA SER A 54 14.36 -5.14 0.74
C SER A 54 15.00 -4.09 -0.17
N LEU A 55 14.60 -2.83 -0.06
CA LEU A 55 15.15 -1.70 -0.80
C LEU A 55 16.01 -0.78 0.08
N GLN A 56 16.10 -1.06 1.38
CA GLN A 56 16.75 -0.19 2.38
C GLN A 56 16.15 1.23 2.40
N LEU A 57 14.83 1.32 2.20
CA LEU A 57 14.10 2.59 2.19
C LEU A 57 13.11 2.66 3.35
N GLU A 58 12.96 3.86 3.89
CA GLU A 58 11.86 4.25 4.77
C GLU A 58 11.37 5.64 4.38
N PHE A 59 10.07 5.87 4.43
CA PHE A 59 9.47 7.14 4.06
C PHE A 59 8.30 7.47 4.97
N ARG A 60 8.09 8.77 5.19
CA ARG A 60 6.87 9.27 5.82
C ARG A 60 5.66 8.89 4.97
N TYR A 61 4.67 8.28 5.62
CA TYR A 61 3.47 7.73 5.01
C TYR A 61 2.23 8.29 5.70
N ASN A 62 2.14 9.62 5.74
CA ASN A 62 1.05 10.39 6.34
C ASN A 62 -0.17 10.45 5.39
N PRO A 63 -1.34 10.93 5.86
CA PRO A 63 -2.53 11.05 5.03
C PRO A 63 -2.26 11.79 3.71
N GLY A 64 -2.78 11.26 2.60
CA GLY A 64 -2.59 11.82 1.26
C GLY A 64 -1.37 11.27 0.52
N CYS A 65 -0.55 10.42 1.15
CA CYS A 65 0.48 9.65 0.45
C CYS A 65 -0.16 8.53 -0.38
N MET A 66 0.40 8.33 -1.57
CA MET A 66 0.15 7.16 -2.41
C MET A 66 1.48 6.53 -2.79
N ILE A 67 1.56 5.20 -2.76
CA ILE A 67 2.73 4.46 -3.18
C ILE A 67 2.33 3.28 -4.07
N VAL A 68 3.18 3.00 -5.05
CA VAL A 68 2.98 1.92 -6.00
C VAL A 68 4.22 1.03 -6.03
N PHE A 69 4.05 -0.27 -5.78
CA PHE A 69 5.15 -1.23 -5.81
C PHE A 69 4.67 -2.66 -6.05
N SER A 70 5.59 -3.54 -6.48
CA SER A 70 5.29 -4.98 -6.60
C SER A 70 5.33 -5.65 -5.24
N ARG A 71 4.18 -6.15 -4.78
CA ARG A 71 4.05 -6.87 -3.50
C ARG A 71 4.94 -8.11 -3.38
N LYS A 72 5.17 -8.78 -4.52
CA LYS A 72 5.96 -10.01 -4.57
C LYS A 72 7.46 -9.72 -4.39
N ILE A 73 7.92 -8.57 -4.89
CA ILE A 73 9.33 -8.18 -4.88
C ILE A 73 9.67 -7.43 -3.59
N VAL A 74 8.81 -6.50 -3.16
CA VAL A 74 9.12 -5.57 -2.07
C VAL A 74 8.58 -6.09 -0.75
N ARG A 75 9.47 -6.36 0.20
CA ARG A 75 9.07 -6.59 1.60
C ARG A 75 8.70 -5.23 2.19
N HIS A 76 7.53 -5.12 2.81
CA HIS A 76 6.96 -3.85 3.24
C HIS A 76 6.14 -3.98 4.54
N GLY A 77 5.94 -2.85 5.23
CA GLY A 77 5.13 -2.77 6.44
C GLY A 77 4.92 -1.33 6.91
N VAL A 78 3.91 -1.14 7.76
CA VAL A 78 3.56 0.14 8.39
C VAL A 78 3.29 -0.12 9.86
N HIS A 79 4.02 0.58 10.73
CA HIS A 79 3.84 0.49 12.17
C HIS A 79 2.60 1.26 12.63
N ALA A 80 2.00 0.81 13.74
CA ALA A 80 0.89 1.54 14.34
C ALA A 80 1.31 2.94 14.79
N VAL A 81 0.39 3.88 14.61
CA VAL A 81 0.49 5.26 15.08
C VAL A 81 -0.77 5.67 15.83
N GLU A 82 -0.67 6.73 16.63
CA GLU A 82 -1.82 7.34 17.28
C GLU A 82 -2.67 8.13 16.26
N GLY A 83 -3.99 8.14 16.47
CA GLY A 83 -4.97 8.77 15.60
C GLY A 83 -5.78 7.77 14.78
N ASP A 84 -6.58 8.30 13.87
CA ASP A 84 -7.43 7.50 12.98
C ASP A 84 -6.73 7.34 11.64
N TRP A 85 -6.32 6.11 11.30
CA TRP A 85 -5.56 5.82 10.10
C TRP A 85 -6.18 4.66 9.31
N ILE A 86 -6.20 4.86 7.99
CA ILE A 86 -6.77 3.96 6.98
C ILE A 86 -5.77 3.81 5.83
#